data_AF-A0A4D8Q1A1-F1
#
_entry.id   AF-A0A4D8Q1A1-F1
#
_cell.length_a   1.000
_cell.length_b   1.000
_cell.length_c   1.000
_cell.angle_alpha   90.00
_cell.angle_beta   90.00
_cell.angle_gamma   90.00
#
_symmetry.space_group_name_H-M   'P 1'
#
loop_
_entity.id
_entity.type
_entity.pdbx_description
1 polymer ?
#
loop_
_entity_poly.entity_id
_entity_poly.type
_entity_poly.pdbx_seq_one_letter_code
_entity_poly.pdbx_strand_id
1 'polypeptide(L)'
;MSQRFRSPVSGILLPIWDKLADTGEPKVYRLQTDDGTRLLGRVVPAVQIRQVLAKLGASYGKPWSPKEVIETVLAGHDLQLANGWRVVRAKVNGETRIELKGPSWGDYYQDLKKVGVIQEMISGTTRFFVPHGGPGVMAKVIQYRPVVDGGVSMKG
;
A
#
# COMPACT_ATOMS: atom_id res chain seq x y z
N MET A 1 -42.52 7.29 32.88
CA MET A 1 -41.60 6.13 32.86
C MET A 1 -41.05 5.99 31.45
N SER A 2 -39.74 6.14 31.32
CA SER A 2 -39.00 6.26 30.04
C SER A 2 -38.76 4.88 29.41
N GLN A 3 -39.15 4.69 28.15
CA GLN A 3 -38.68 3.55 27.35
C GLN A 3 -37.55 4.01 26.43
N ARG A 4 -36.39 3.38 26.61
CA ARG A 4 -35.15 3.62 25.87
C ARG A 4 -35.29 3.10 24.42
N PHE A 5 -35.11 3.99 23.44
CA PHE A 5 -34.75 3.59 22.08
C PHE A 5 -33.34 2.98 22.08
N ARG A 6 -33.19 1.76 21.58
CA ARG A 6 -31.89 1.19 21.18
C ARG A 6 -31.81 1.23 19.66
N SER A 7 -30.99 2.12 19.13
CA SER A 7 -30.66 2.17 17.70
C SER A 7 -29.69 1.05 17.34
N PRO A 8 -30.00 0.16 16.38
CA PRO A 8 -28.97 -0.67 15.75
C PRO A 8 -28.15 0.19 14.79
N VAL A 9 -26.87 0.38 15.09
CA VAL A 9 -25.89 1.01 14.20
C VAL A 9 -25.64 0.04 13.04
N SER A 10 -26.44 0.16 11.99
CA SER A 10 -26.29 -0.57 10.72
C SER A 10 -25.82 0.40 9.64
N GLY A 11 -24.63 0.96 9.84
CA GLY A 11 -23.99 1.80 8.83
C GLY A 11 -22.52 1.44 8.79
N ILE A 12 -22.03 1.06 7.62
CA ILE A 12 -20.61 0.98 7.18
C ILE A 12 -20.03 -0.44 6.93
N LEU A 13 -20.67 -1.54 7.35
CA LEU A 13 -20.05 -2.87 7.11
C LEU A 13 -20.51 -3.62 5.84
N LEU A 14 -21.73 -3.36 5.35
CA LEU A 14 -22.30 -4.09 4.20
C LEU A 14 -21.83 -3.64 2.80
N PRO A 15 -21.54 -2.35 2.50
CA PRO A 15 -21.23 -1.92 1.12
C PRO A 15 -19.92 -2.49 0.54
N ILE A 16 -19.07 -3.03 1.39
CA ILE A 16 -17.71 -3.46 1.05
C ILE A 16 -17.73 -4.90 0.50
N TRP A 17 -18.66 -5.73 0.98
CA TRP A 17 -18.73 -7.15 0.65
C TRP A 17 -19.17 -7.42 -0.80
N ASP A 18 -20.14 -6.67 -1.32
CA ASP A 18 -20.63 -6.83 -2.70
C ASP A 18 -19.55 -6.56 -3.76
N LYS A 19 -18.52 -5.78 -3.42
CA LYS A 19 -17.45 -5.37 -4.35
C LYS A 19 -16.22 -6.27 -4.33
N LEU A 20 -16.17 -7.24 -3.42
CA LEU A 20 -15.08 -8.22 -3.32
C LEU A 20 -15.28 -9.44 -4.22
N ALA A 21 -16.46 -9.62 -4.82
CA ALA A 21 -16.77 -10.76 -5.70
C ALA A 21 -16.07 -10.69 -7.08
N ASP A 22 -15.49 -9.54 -7.45
CA ASP A 22 -15.02 -9.27 -8.82
C ASP A 22 -13.50 -9.40 -9.05
N THR A 23 -12.75 -9.95 -8.09
CA THR A 23 -11.29 -10.12 -8.24
C THR A 23 -10.90 -11.57 -7.94
N GLY A 24 -10.30 -12.27 -8.89
CA GLY A 24 -10.19 -13.74 -8.94
C GLY A 24 -9.60 -14.50 -7.73
N GLU A 25 -9.73 -15.82 -7.88
CA GLU A 25 -9.42 -16.97 -7.00
C GLU A 25 -9.55 -16.76 -5.47
N PRO A 26 -10.78 -16.91 -4.93
CA PRO A 26 -11.07 -16.81 -3.51
C PRO A 26 -10.85 -18.14 -2.78
N LYS A 27 -10.00 -18.15 -1.74
CA LYS A 27 -10.10 -19.14 -0.65
C LYS A 27 -11.15 -18.65 0.35
N VAL A 28 -12.26 -19.37 0.42
CA VAL A 28 -13.44 -19.03 1.24
C VAL A 28 -13.32 -19.69 2.62
N TYR A 29 -13.39 -18.91 3.70
CA TYR A 29 -13.61 -19.44 5.04
C TYR A 29 -15.00 -19.07 5.54
N ARG A 30 -15.72 -20.06 6.08
CA ARG A 30 -17.07 -19.92 6.63
C ARG A 30 -16.97 -19.42 8.07
N LEU A 31 -17.52 -18.23 8.35
CA LEU A 31 -17.74 -17.74 9.70
C LEU A 31 -19.25 -17.51 9.85
N GLN A 32 -19.88 -18.29 10.72
CA GLN A 32 -21.30 -18.25 10.99
C GLN A 32 -21.50 -17.41 12.25
N THR A 33 -22.26 -16.31 12.16
CA THR A 33 -22.71 -15.55 13.34
C THR A 33 -24.09 -16.07 13.78
N ASP A 34 -24.35 -16.00 15.08
CA ASP A 34 -25.52 -16.62 15.75
C ASP A 34 -26.88 -15.99 15.38
N ASP A 35 -26.90 -14.99 14.49
CA ASP A 35 -28.08 -14.28 14.00
C ASP A 35 -28.57 -14.75 12.61
N GLY A 36 -27.93 -15.76 12.02
CA GLY A 36 -28.31 -16.28 10.70
C GLY A 36 -27.79 -15.45 9.52
N THR A 37 -27.00 -14.40 9.77
CA THR A 37 -26.35 -13.61 8.73
C THR A 37 -25.15 -14.39 8.16
N ARG A 38 -25.16 -14.69 6.86
CA ARG A 38 -24.04 -15.34 6.16
C ARG A 38 -23.00 -14.31 5.75
N LEU A 39 -21.93 -14.17 6.53
CA LEU A 39 -20.75 -13.39 6.14
C LEU A 39 -19.73 -14.31 5.44
N LEU A 40 -19.54 -14.13 4.13
CA LEU A 40 -18.53 -14.84 3.35
C LEU A 40 -17.17 -14.19 3.55
N GLY A 41 -16.46 -14.55 4.63
CA GLY A 41 -15.12 -14.03 4.93
C GLY A 41 -14.11 -14.32 3.81
N ARG A 42 -13.71 -13.30 3.04
CA ARG A 42 -12.56 -13.37 2.12
C ARG A 42 -11.31 -12.88 2.86
N VAL A 43 -10.24 -13.68 2.89
CA VAL A 43 -8.92 -13.19 3.32
C VAL A 43 -8.37 -12.33 2.17
N VAL A 44 -8.41 -11.02 2.36
CA VAL A 44 -7.90 -10.03 1.41
C VAL A 44 -6.58 -9.50 1.98
N PRO A 45 -5.45 -9.57 1.25
CA PRO A 45 -4.20 -8.95 1.69
C PRO A 45 -4.40 -7.49 2.07
N ALA A 46 -3.73 -7.00 3.12
CA ALA A 46 -3.92 -5.65 3.63
C ALA A 46 -3.74 -4.55 2.56
N VAL A 47 -2.82 -4.78 1.60
CA VAL A 47 -2.63 -3.92 0.42
C VAL A 47 -3.91 -3.79 -0.43
N GLN A 48 -4.61 -4.90 -0.63
CA GLN A 48 -5.82 -4.96 -1.45
C GLN A 48 -7.02 -4.37 -0.70
N ILE A 49 -7.05 -4.46 0.64
CA ILE A 49 -8.01 -3.72 1.48
C ILE A 49 -7.83 -2.20 1.31
N ARG A 50 -6.59 -1.69 1.35
CA ARG A 50 -6.30 -0.26 1.17
C ARG A 50 -6.73 0.26 -0.20
N GLN A 51 -6.54 -0.52 -1.25
CA GLN A 51 -7.02 -0.18 -2.60
C GLN A 51 -8.54 -0.11 -2.65
N VAL A 52 -9.23 -1.11 -2.09
CA VAL A 52 -10.70 -1.15 -2.06
C VAL A 52 -11.26 0.03 -1.27
N LEU A 53 -10.67 0.33 -0.11
CA LEU A 53 -11.07 1.48 0.70
C LEU A 53 -10.84 2.81 -0.04
N ALA A 54 -9.69 2.98 -0.68
CA ALA A 54 -9.42 4.19 -1.45
C ALA A 54 -10.45 4.40 -2.59
N LYS A 55 -10.82 3.33 -3.32
CA LYS A 55 -11.89 3.38 -4.33
C LYS A 55 -13.27 3.72 -3.76
N LEU A 56 -13.46 3.49 -2.45
CA LEU A 56 -14.69 3.82 -1.71
C LEU A 56 -14.62 5.20 -1.03
N GLY A 57 -13.55 5.97 -1.25
CA GLY A 57 -13.34 7.26 -0.58
C GLY A 57 -12.99 7.13 0.91
N ALA A 58 -12.62 5.93 1.36
CA ALA A 58 -12.20 5.64 2.73
C ALA A 58 -10.68 5.42 2.82
N SER A 59 -10.08 5.81 3.95
CA SER A 59 -8.68 5.53 4.25
C SER A 59 -8.59 4.40 5.27
N TYR A 60 -7.59 3.53 5.13
CA TYR A 60 -7.21 2.63 6.21
C TYR A 60 -6.33 3.44 7.17
N GLY A 61 -6.91 3.95 8.27
CA GLY A 61 -6.31 4.94 9.17
C GLY A 61 -4.98 4.58 9.85
N LYS A 62 -4.36 3.44 9.51
CA LYS A 62 -3.00 3.07 9.93
C LYS A 62 -1.99 3.49 8.87
N PRO A 63 -0.93 4.25 9.19
CA PRO A 63 0.16 4.53 8.25
C PRO A 63 0.84 3.26 7.74
N TRP A 64 1.42 3.33 6.54
CA TRP A 64 2.22 2.24 5.98
C TRP A 64 3.48 2.04 6.80
N SER A 65 3.75 0.80 7.24
CA SER A 65 5.04 0.45 7.81
C SER A 65 6.09 0.29 6.71
N PRO A 66 7.37 0.54 6.99
CA PRO A 66 8.44 0.38 6.01
C PRO A 66 8.51 -1.04 5.44
N LYS A 67 8.21 -2.04 6.28
CA LYS A 67 8.17 -3.45 5.91
C LYS A 67 7.02 -3.73 4.93
N GLU A 68 5.82 -3.24 5.22
CA GLU A 68 4.66 -3.39 4.32
C GLU A 68 4.94 -2.75 2.94
N VAL A 69 5.61 -1.58 2.91
CA VAL A 69 6.01 -0.93 1.65
C VAL A 69 6.97 -1.81 0.86
N ILE A 70 8.03 -2.30 1.51
CA ILE A 70 9.04 -3.17 0.88
C ILE A 70 8.39 -4.44 0.33
N GLU A 71 7.61 -5.15 1.15
CA GLU A 71 6.94 -6.40 0.77
C GLU A 71 5.97 -6.20 -0.39
N THR A 72 5.18 -5.12 -0.35
CA THR A 72 4.21 -4.78 -1.40
C THR A 72 4.90 -4.50 -2.73
N VAL A 73 6.00 -3.73 -2.69
CA VAL A 73 6.77 -3.40 -3.90
C VAL A 73 7.47 -4.64 -4.47
N LEU A 74 8.08 -5.47 -3.61
CA LEU A 74 8.73 -6.71 -4.05
C LEU A 74 7.74 -7.73 -4.63
N ALA A 75 6.50 -7.75 -4.12
CA ALA A 75 5.38 -8.52 -4.67
C ALA A 75 4.92 -8.01 -6.05
N GLY A 76 5.42 -6.86 -6.51
CA GLY A 76 5.18 -6.33 -7.86
C GLY A 76 4.17 -5.18 -7.92
N HIS A 77 3.76 -4.65 -6.78
CA HIS A 77 2.85 -3.51 -6.72
C HIS A 77 3.61 -2.19 -6.59
N ASP A 78 3.44 -1.29 -7.54
CA ASP A 78 4.03 0.05 -7.45
C ASP A 78 3.25 0.88 -6.43
N LEU A 79 3.93 1.63 -5.56
CA LEU A 79 3.32 2.53 -4.56
C LEU A 79 3.60 3.99 -4.90
N GLN A 80 2.67 4.89 -4.60
CA GLN A 80 2.85 6.34 -4.76
C GLN A 80 3.06 7.03 -3.41
N LEU A 81 3.94 8.02 -3.38
CA LEU A 81 4.22 8.90 -2.25
C LEU A 81 3.51 10.25 -2.43
N ALA A 82 3.26 10.95 -1.33
CA ALA A 82 2.52 12.22 -1.30
C ALA A 82 3.11 13.33 -2.18
N ASN A 83 4.40 13.28 -2.48
CA ASN A 83 5.09 14.22 -3.36
C ASN A 83 5.11 13.80 -4.84
N GLY A 84 4.26 12.83 -5.24
CA GLY A 84 4.18 12.34 -6.62
C GLY A 84 5.28 11.36 -7.01
N TRP A 85 6.17 10.99 -6.09
CA TRP A 85 7.13 9.92 -6.33
C TRP A 85 6.45 8.55 -6.30
N ARG A 86 7.11 7.57 -6.89
CA ARG A 86 6.72 6.16 -6.88
C ARG A 86 7.84 5.31 -6.32
N VAL A 87 7.46 4.30 -5.55
CA VAL A 87 8.33 3.22 -5.08
C VAL A 87 7.99 2.00 -5.93
N VAL A 88 8.97 1.53 -6.71
CA VAL A 88 8.75 0.48 -7.72
C VAL A 88 9.80 -0.61 -7.62
N ARG A 89 9.44 -1.81 -8.07
CA ARG A 89 10.40 -2.89 -8.25
C ARG A 89 11.12 -2.74 -9.57
N ALA A 90 12.45 -2.79 -9.53
CA ALA A 90 13.32 -2.71 -10.70
C ALA A 90 14.26 -3.90 -10.75
N LYS A 91 14.58 -4.37 -11.96
CA LYS A 91 15.64 -5.36 -12.19
C LYS A 91 16.85 -4.64 -12.78
N VAL A 92 18.00 -4.76 -12.13
CA VAL A 92 19.27 -4.15 -12.56
C VAL A 92 20.34 -5.23 -12.47
N ASN A 93 21.01 -5.53 -13.59
CA ASN A 93 22.05 -6.57 -13.65
C ASN A 93 21.64 -7.92 -13.03
N GLY A 94 20.38 -8.31 -13.21
CA GLY A 94 19.84 -9.56 -12.65
C GLY A 94 19.31 -9.45 -11.22
N GLU A 95 19.68 -8.40 -10.47
CA GLU A 95 19.25 -8.17 -9.09
C GLU A 95 17.89 -7.44 -9.03
N THR A 96 17.01 -7.89 -8.13
CA THR A 96 15.76 -7.19 -7.83
C THR A 96 16.01 -6.12 -6.78
N ARG A 97 15.71 -4.86 -7.11
CA ARG A 97 15.95 -3.68 -6.28
C ARG A 97 14.68 -2.85 -6.16
N ILE A 98 14.60 -2.06 -5.09
CA ILE A 98 13.53 -1.07 -4.90
C ILE A 98 14.04 0.27 -5.40
N GLU A 99 13.34 0.84 -6.37
CA GLU A 99 13.69 2.08 -7.03
C GLU A 99 12.67 3.18 -6.69
N LEU A 100 13.17 4.40 -6.48
CA LEU A 100 12.35 5.60 -6.42
C LEU A 100 12.30 6.25 -7.81
N LYS A 101 11.09 6.54 -8.30
CA LYS A 101 10.83 7.23 -9.57
C LYS A 101 9.99 8.48 -9.35
N GLY A 102 10.28 9.59 -10.01
CA GLY A 102 9.47 10.80 -9.86
C GLY A 102 10.16 12.06 -10.37
N PRO A 103 9.49 13.21 -10.24
CA PRO A 103 10.06 14.50 -10.63
C PRO A 103 11.10 15.03 -9.62
N SER A 104 11.84 16.05 -10.06
CA SER A 104 12.62 16.98 -9.22
C SER A 104 13.78 16.39 -8.42
N TRP A 105 14.52 15.41 -8.96
CA TRP A 105 15.67 14.82 -8.27
C TRP A 105 16.76 15.82 -7.87
N GLY A 106 16.98 16.86 -8.68
CA GLY A 106 18.00 17.88 -8.42
C GLY A 106 17.81 18.57 -7.06
N ASP A 107 16.56 18.80 -6.66
CA ASP A 107 16.22 19.50 -5.42
C ASP A 107 16.31 18.59 -4.19
N TYR A 108 16.16 17.28 -4.36
CA TYR A 108 16.04 16.32 -3.25
C TYR A 108 17.23 15.37 -3.11
N TYR A 109 18.16 15.32 -4.06
CA TYR A 109 19.26 14.36 -4.05
C TYR A 109 20.08 14.41 -2.75
N GLN A 110 20.45 15.61 -2.28
CA GLN A 110 21.24 15.75 -1.07
C GLN A 110 20.52 15.14 0.15
N ASP A 111 19.21 15.31 0.24
CA ASP A 111 18.42 14.75 1.33
C ASP A 111 18.23 13.24 1.19
N LEU A 112 18.04 12.75 -0.04
CA LEU A 112 17.99 11.31 -0.34
C LEU A 112 19.30 10.61 0.07
N LYS A 113 20.44 11.21 -0.26
CA LYS A 113 21.75 10.70 0.13
C LYS A 113 21.90 10.64 1.66
N LYS A 114 21.49 11.69 2.39
CA LYS A 114 21.53 11.71 3.87
C LYS A 114 20.69 10.60 4.50
N VAL A 115 19.55 10.25 3.90
CA VAL A 115 18.69 9.17 4.41
C VAL A 115 19.14 7.77 3.98
N GLY A 116 20.15 7.66 3.12
CA GLY A 116 20.76 6.39 2.70
C GLY A 116 20.23 5.84 1.39
N VAL A 117 19.55 6.65 0.57
CA VAL A 117 19.19 6.26 -0.81
C VAL A 117 20.44 6.30 -1.68
N ILE A 118 20.64 5.24 -2.47
CA ILE A 118 21.78 5.09 -3.37
C ILE A 118 21.42 5.72 -4.71
N GLN A 119 22.34 6.49 -5.28
CA GLN A 119 22.26 6.99 -6.64
C GLN A 119 23.25 6.24 -7.53
N GLU A 120 22.79 5.74 -8.66
CA GLU A 120 23.63 5.07 -9.66
C GLU A 120 23.34 5.60 -11.06
N MET A 121 24.37 5.71 -11.90
CA MET A 121 24.24 5.96 -13.33
C MET A 121 24.16 4.62 -14.06
N ILE A 122 22.99 4.28 -14.61
CA ILE A 122 22.76 3.00 -15.29
C ILE A 122 22.25 3.31 -16.70
N SER A 123 22.97 2.82 -17.72
CA SER A 123 22.62 3.05 -19.14
C SER A 123 22.38 4.54 -19.47
N GLY A 124 23.23 5.42 -18.95
CA GLY A 124 23.12 6.88 -19.17
C GLY A 124 22.00 7.58 -18.40
N THR A 125 21.28 6.87 -17.51
CA THR A 125 20.23 7.44 -16.67
C THR A 125 20.60 7.34 -15.19
N THR A 126 20.48 8.46 -14.47
CA THR A 126 20.58 8.48 -13.02
C THR A 126 19.35 7.83 -12.39
N ARG A 127 19.54 6.83 -11.53
CA ARG A 127 18.50 6.08 -10.85
C ARG A 127 18.75 6.04 -9.35
N PHE A 128 17.66 5.99 -8.58
CA PHE A 128 17.70 6.10 -7.11
C PHE A 128 17.13 4.83 -6.48
N PHE A 129 17.90 4.18 -5.62
CA PHE A 129 17.56 2.88 -5.04
C PHE A 129 17.56 2.91 -3.52
N VAL A 130 16.64 2.16 -2.94
CA VAL A 130 16.68 1.82 -1.51
C VAL A 130 17.59 0.60 -1.35
N PRO A 131 18.62 0.64 -0.47
CA PRO A 131 19.53 -0.49 -0.27
C PRO A 131 18.82 -1.77 0.18
N HIS A 132 19.30 -2.93 -0.28
CA HIS A 132 18.78 -4.24 0.10
C HIS A 132 19.00 -4.46 1.61
N GLY A 133 17.92 -4.50 2.40
CA GLY A 133 17.96 -4.62 3.86
C GLY A 133 17.57 -3.37 4.66
N GLY A 134 17.09 -2.30 4.02
CA GLY A 134 16.83 -1.03 4.69
C GLY A 134 15.37 -0.70 5.03
N PRO A 135 14.64 -1.43 5.91
CA PRO A 135 13.46 -0.85 6.56
C PRO A 135 13.76 0.51 7.19
N GLY A 136 14.99 0.74 7.67
CA GLY A 136 15.42 2.04 8.21
C GLY A 136 15.52 3.15 7.15
N VAL A 137 16.04 2.85 5.95
CA VAL A 137 16.07 3.83 4.84
C VAL A 137 14.65 4.08 4.35
N MET A 138 13.87 3.02 4.16
CA MET A 138 12.47 3.14 3.77
C MET A 138 11.66 3.93 4.81
N ALA A 139 11.89 3.72 6.12
CA ALA A 139 11.25 4.49 7.19
C ALA A 139 11.49 5.98 7.04
N LYS A 140 12.74 6.39 6.80
CA LYS A 140 13.09 7.80 6.58
C LYS A 140 12.43 8.34 5.31
N VAL A 141 12.44 7.58 4.22
CA VAL A 141 11.80 7.99 2.96
C VAL A 141 10.31 8.27 3.19
N ILE A 142 9.58 7.32 3.80
CA ILE A 142 8.12 7.45 4.00
C ILE A 142 7.74 8.36 5.16
N GLN A 143 8.66 8.65 6.09
CA GLN A 143 8.45 9.65 7.14
C GLN A 143 8.31 11.06 6.55
N TYR A 144 9.16 11.42 5.59
CA TYR A 144 9.09 12.73 4.93
C TYR A 144 8.09 12.76 3.76
N ARG A 145 7.82 11.60 3.16
CA ARG A 145 6.97 11.46 1.98
C ARG A 145 6.04 10.25 2.17
N PRO A 146 4.94 10.39 2.94
CA PRO A 146 4.06 9.29 3.24
C PRO A 146 3.51 8.62 1.98
N VAL A 147 3.28 7.31 2.06
CA VAL A 147 2.59 6.57 1.00
C VAL A 147 1.13 7.01 0.98
N VAL A 148 0.61 7.33 -0.20
CA VAL A 148 -0.82 7.69 -0.35
C VAL A 148 -1.67 6.43 -0.46
N ASP A 149 -2.77 6.38 0.27
CA ASP A 149 -3.75 5.29 0.13
C ASP A 149 -4.34 5.32 -1.29
N GLY A 150 -4.39 4.15 -1.95
CA GLY A 150 -4.88 4.03 -3.33
C GLY A 150 -3.83 4.17 -4.44
N GLY A 151 -2.61 4.59 -4.12
CA GLY A 151 -1.48 4.68 -5.05
C GLY A 151 -0.87 3.33 -5.47
N VAL A 152 -1.57 2.22 -5.26
CA VAL A 152 -1.08 0.87 -5.50
C VAL A 152 -1.52 0.41 -6.88
N SER A 153 -0.60 0.43 -7.86
CA SER A 153 -0.89 -0.06 -9.21
C SER A 153 -0.50 -1.53 -9.35
N MET A 154 -1.42 -2.37 -9.83
CA MET A 154 -1.12 -3.75 -10.22
C MET A 154 -0.60 -3.76 -11.64
N LYS A 155 0.59 -4.32 -11.86
CA LYS A 155 1.00 -4.68 -13.22
C LYS A 155 0.18 -5.91 -13.61
N GLY A 156 -0.63 -5.76 -14.67
CA GLY A 156 -1.41 -6.85 -15.27
C GLY A 156 -0.53 -7.94 -15.85
#